data_AF-A0A3P7PA29-F1
#
_entry.id   AF-A0A3P7PA29-F1
#
_cell.length_a   1.000
_cell.length_b   1.000
_cell.length_c   1.000
_cell.angle_alpha   90.00
_cell.angle_beta   90.00
_cell.angle_gamma   90.00
#
_symmetry.space_group_name_H-M   'P 1'
#
loop_
_entity.id
_entity.type
_entity.pdbx_description
1 polymer ?
#
loop_
_entity_poly.entity_id
_entity_poly.type
_entity_poly.pdbx_seq_one_letter_code
_entity_poly.pdbx_strand_id
1 'polypeptide(L)'
;GPDREHTDFVCVELFDGNVYFVYGIGDHYRHIQLNPEAIKVNTGTAHRVYVERTPEHRFIVKYNGMEVDVDQGTSAHQAEFSSYTYIGSIDQPSRLPWVVWSRENFAGCINSIRINDDKFLDPAS
;
A
#
# COMPACT_ATOMS: atom_id res chain seq x y z
N GLY A 1 -8.27 7.85 19.23
CA GLY A 1 -9.51 7.07 19.11
C GLY A 1 -9.32 5.75 19.82
N PRO A 2 -10.39 4.96 20.02
CA PRO A 2 -10.22 3.57 20.43
C PRO A 2 -9.43 2.85 19.33
N ASP A 3 -8.53 1.95 19.72
CA ASP A 3 -7.48 1.27 18.93
C ASP A 3 -6.11 1.97 18.92
N ARG A 4 -5.59 2.26 20.12
CA ARG A 4 -4.16 2.60 20.32
C ARG A 4 -3.22 1.38 20.26
N GLU A 5 -3.74 0.16 20.11
CA GLU A 5 -2.95 -1.07 20.19
C GLU A 5 -2.50 -1.61 18.81
N HIS A 6 -3.15 -1.22 17.71
CA HIS A 6 -2.75 -1.64 16.35
C HIS A 6 -2.75 -0.44 15.39
N THR A 7 -1.68 0.36 15.46
CA THR A 7 -1.47 1.51 14.57
C THR A 7 -0.77 1.16 13.27
N ASP A 8 -0.31 -0.08 13.15
CA ASP A 8 0.46 -0.50 11.99
C ASP A 8 -0.45 -0.71 10.78
N PHE A 9 -0.03 -0.13 9.67
CA PHE A 9 -0.76 -0.24 8.42
C PHE A 9 0.19 -0.23 7.24
N VAL A 10 -0.30 -0.80 6.15
CA VAL A 10 0.25 -0.64 4.80
C VAL A 10 -0.87 -0.22 3.87
N CYS A 11 -0.56 0.60 2.89
CA CYS A 11 -1.49 1.10 1.89
C CYS A 11 -0.75 1.25 0.56
N VAL A 12 -1.42 0.87 -0.52
CA VAL A 12 -1.06 1.28 -1.87
C VAL A 12 -2.15 2.20 -2.34
N GLU A 13 -1.78 3.43 -2.71
CA GLU A 13 -2.75 4.43 -3.13
C GLU A 13 -2.40 5.10 -4.45
N LEU A 14 -3.41 5.71 -5.08
CA LEU A 14 -3.22 6.60 -6.21
C LEU A 14 -3.51 8.03 -5.76
N PHE A 15 -2.58 8.94 -6.01
CA PHE A 15 -2.75 10.37 -5.73
C PHE A 15 -2.09 11.20 -6.83
N ASP A 16 -2.80 12.20 -7.36
CA ASP A 16 -2.33 13.07 -8.45
C ASP A 16 -1.71 12.30 -9.65
N GLY A 17 -2.31 11.15 -10.01
CA GLY A 17 -1.84 10.32 -11.13
C GLY A 17 -0.53 9.56 -10.86
N ASN A 18 -0.06 9.50 -9.62
CA ASN A 18 1.07 8.70 -9.17
C ASN A 18 0.59 7.55 -8.27
N VAL A 19 1.40 6.50 -8.15
CA VAL A 19 1.20 5.39 -7.23
C VAL A 19 2.17 5.49 -6.05
N TYR A 20 1.65 5.33 -4.85
CA TYR A 20 2.42 5.43 -3.61
C TYR A 20 2.30 4.14 -2.80
N PHE A 21 3.41 3.75 -2.18
CA PHE A 21 3.40 2.85 -1.04
C PHE A 21 3.48 3.70 0.22
N VAL A 22 2.49 3.55 1.09
CA VAL A 22 2.38 4.27 2.35
C VAL A 22 2.33 3.25 3.45
N TYR A 23 3.12 3.45 4.50
CA TYR A 23 3.06 2.58 5.65
C TYR A 23 3.34 3.35 6.94
N GLY A 24 2.83 2.82 8.02
CA GLY A 24 3.23 3.17 9.38
C GLY A 24 3.49 1.87 10.11
N ILE A 25 4.72 1.68 10.58
CA ILE A 25 5.11 0.53 11.40
C ILE A 25 5.78 1.08 12.66
N GLY A 26 5.18 0.86 13.82
CA GLY A 26 5.59 1.50 15.07
C GLY A 26 5.48 3.02 15.01
N ASP A 27 6.59 3.73 15.22
CA ASP A 27 6.69 5.19 15.16
C ASP A 27 7.19 5.72 13.80
N HIS A 28 7.46 4.83 12.84
CA HIS A 28 8.02 5.18 11.56
C HIS A 28 6.96 5.16 10.45
N TYR A 29 6.72 6.34 9.87
CA TYR A 29 5.73 6.55 8.82
C TYR A 29 6.41 7.02 7.56
N ARG A 30 6.06 6.43 6.41
CA ARG A 30 6.58 6.87 5.11
C ARG A 30 5.49 6.86 4.04
N HIS A 31 5.66 7.77 3.10
CA HIS A 31 4.84 7.96 1.91
C HIS A 31 5.77 8.04 0.71
N ILE A 32 5.80 6.98 -0.10
CA ILE A 32 6.89 6.74 -1.05
C ILE A 32 6.29 6.56 -2.44
N GLN A 33 6.68 7.44 -3.36
CA GLN A 33 6.28 7.33 -4.75
C GLN A 33 6.98 6.15 -5.41
N LEU A 34 6.21 5.28 -6.07
CA LEU A 34 6.76 4.08 -6.70
C LEU A 34 7.07 4.26 -8.19
N ASN A 35 6.25 5.01 -8.89
CA ASN A 35 6.48 5.33 -10.30
C ASN A 35 7.50 6.47 -10.45
N PRO A 36 8.33 6.47 -11.52
CA PRO A 36 9.19 7.60 -11.83
C PRO A 36 8.39 8.90 -12.00
N GLU A 37 8.98 10.03 -11.60
CA GLU A 37 8.33 11.36 -11.63
C GLU A 37 7.78 11.73 -13.02
N ALA A 38 8.48 11.35 -14.08
CA ALA A 38 8.09 11.62 -15.46
C ALA A 38 6.94 10.74 -15.98
N ILE A 39 6.49 9.72 -15.21
CA ILE A 39 5.51 8.73 -15.66
C ILE A 39 4.27 8.81 -14.77
N LYS A 40 3.13 9.20 -15.35
CA LYS A 40 1.82 9.10 -14.68
C LYS A 40 1.16 7.76 -14.98
N VAL A 41 0.40 7.24 -14.01
CA VAL A 41 -0.24 5.91 -14.08
C VAL A 41 -1.74 5.96 -14.39
N ASN A 42 -2.33 7.16 -14.43
CA ASN A 42 -3.75 7.38 -14.75
C ASN A 42 -4.02 7.49 -16.27
N THR A 43 -3.28 6.73 -17.08
CA THR A 43 -3.30 6.78 -18.55
C THR A 43 -4.17 5.66 -19.17
N GLY A 44 -4.76 4.79 -18.35
CA GLY A 44 -5.54 3.63 -18.79
C GLY A 44 -4.69 2.40 -19.15
N THR A 45 -3.37 2.45 -18.94
CA THR A 45 -2.49 1.29 -19.10
C THR A 45 -2.36 0.49 -17.80
N ALA A 46 -2.07 -0.81 -17.91
CA ALA A 46 -1.87 -1.66 -16.75
C ALA A 46 -0.51 -1.39 -16.09
N HIS A 47 -0.51 -1.30 -14.76
CA HIS A 47 0.69 -1.18 -13.93
C HIS A 47 0.68 -2.28 -12.87
N ARG A 48 1.87 -2.70 -12.44
CA ARG A 48 2.05 -3.75 -11.42
C ARG A 48 2.77 -3.18 -10.20
N VAL A 49 2.16 -3.37 -9.05
CA VAL A 49 2.80 -3.11 -7.75
C VAL A 49 3.01 -4.46 -7.06
N TYR A 50 4.16 -4.62 -6.43
CA TYR A 50 4.49 -5.75 -5.58
C TYR A 50 5.01 -5.21 -4.25
N VAL A 51 4.48 -5.76 -3.17
CA VAL A 51 4.92 -5.46 -1.80
C VAL A 51 5.08 -6.79 -1.08
N GLU A 52 6.25 -7.00 -0.52
CA GLU A 52 6.58 -8.14 0.34
C GLU A 52 7.11 -7.60 1.66
N ARG A 53 6.80 -8.29 2.76
CA ARG A 53 7.48 -8.11 4.03
C ARG A 53 8.27 -9.37 4.34
N THR A 54 9.59 -9.25 4.38
CA THR A 54 10.52 -10.36 4.62
C THR A 54 10.49 -10.81 6.09
N PRO A 55 11.00 -12.02 6.39
CA PRO A 55 11.14 -12.49 7.78
C PRO A 55 11.96 -11.56 8.68
N GLU A 56 12.89 -10.77 8.11
CA GLU A 56 13.72 -9.78 8.80
C GLU A 56 13.00 -8.45 9.03
N HIS A 57 11.68 -8.41 8.83
CA HIS A 57 10.85 -7.21 9.01
C HIS A 57 11.23 -6.05 8.08
N ARG A 58 11.70 -6.39 6.87
CA ARG A 58 12.00 -5.44 5.79
C ARG A 58 10.95 -5.55 4.69
N PHE A 59 10.71 -4.46 3.98
CA PHE A 59 9.89 -4.37 2.79
C PHE A 59 10.74 -4.56 1.54
N ILE A 60 10.23 -5.35 0.59
CA ILE A 60 10.69 -5.35 -0.79
C ILE A 60 9.52 -4.82 -1.61
N VAL A 61 9.70 -3.67 -2.27
CA VAL A 61 8.65 -3.01 -3.05
C VAL A 61 9.11 -2.89 -4.49
N LYS A 62 8.25 -3.28 -5.43
CA LYS A 62 8.55 -3.21 -6.86
C LYS A 62 7.43 -2.52 -7.63
N TYR A 63 7.81 -1.66 -8.55
CA TYR A 63 6.93 -1.08 -9.56
C TYR A 63 7.31 -1.61 -10.93
N ASN A 64 6.37 -2.26 -11.62
CA ASN A 64 6.60 -2.94 -12.89
C ASN A 64 7.82 -3.88 -12.89
N GLY A 65 8.07 -4.53 -11.74
CA GLY A 65 9.18 -5.46 -11.55
C GLY A 65 10.51 -4.83 -11.15
N MET A 66 10.64 -3.50 -11.20
CA MET A 66 11.82 -2.78 -10.73
C MET A 66 11.69 -2.46 -9.24
N GLU A 67 12.73 -2.76 -8.46
CA GLU A 67 12.77 -2.46 -7.03
C GLU A 67 12.83 -0.95 -6.79
N VAL A 68 12.04 -0.49 -5.82
CA VAL A 68 11.99 0.90 -5.38
C VAL A 68 12.63 0.96 -4.00
N ASP A 69 13.57 1.87 -3.80
CA ASP A 69 14.16 2.07 -2.48
C ASP A 69 13.11 2.61 -1.51
N VAL A 70 13.00 1.94 -0.37
CA VAL A 70 12.01 2.23 0.66
C VAL A 70 12.82 2.60 1.89
N ASP A 71 12.73 3.85 2.36
CA ASP A 71 13.22 4.17 3.70
C ASP A 71 12.37 3.36 4.68
N GLN A 72 12.98 2.51 5.51
CA GLN A 72 12.31 1.63 6.48
C GLN A 72 12.84 1.80 7.90
N GLY A 73 13.63 2.85 8.13
CA GLY A 73 14.34 3.04 9.38
C GLY A 73 15.39 1.97 9.65
N THR A 74 15.97 2.03 10.84
CA THR A 74 17.05 1.15 11.31
C THR A 74 16.57 0.08 12.29
N SER A 75 15.42 0.27 12.93
CA SER A 75 14.83 -0.68 13.87
C SER A 75 13.90 -1.66 13.15
N ALA A 76 14.13 -2.95 13.38
CA ALA A 76 13.17 -3.98 12.99
C ALA A 76 11.99 -3.96 13.98
N HIS A 77 10.78 -3.80 13.45
CA HIS A 77 9.54 -3.84 14.23
C HIS A 77 8.63 -4.94 13.67
N GLN A 78 8.17 -5.83 14.55
CA GLN A 78 7.19 -6.84 14.19
C GLN A 78 5.85 -6.14 13.98
N ALA A 79 5.36 -6.17 12.74
CA ALA A 79 4.16 -5.45 12.37
C ALA A 79 2.91 -6.15 12.92
N GLU A 80 1.98 -5.39 13.48
CA GLU A 80 0.68 -5.88 13.95
C GLU A 80 -0.46 -5.24 13.15
N PHE A 81 -0.80 -5.86 12.02
CA PHE A 81 -1.88 -5.38 11.17
C PHE A 81 -3.26 -5.73 11.74
N SER A 82 -4.22 -4.82 11.57
CA SER A 82 -5.64 -5.09 11.87
C SER A 82 -6.18 -6.26 11.03
N SER A 83 -7.25 -6.89 11.49
CA SER A 83 -7.85 -8.06 10.84
C SER A 83 -8.51 -7.80 9.47
N TYR A 84 -8.65 -6.55 9.04
CA TYR A 84 -9.37 -6.20 7.81
C TYR A 84 -8.44 -5.69 6.71
N THR A 85 -8.63 -6.22 5.50
CA THR A 85 -8.03 -5.71 4.26
C THR A 85 -9.11 -5.04 3.42
N TYR A 86 -8.89 -3.78 3.08
CA TYR A 86 -9.80 -2.99 2.23
C TYR A 86 -9.22 -2.88 0.83
N ILE A 87 -10.02 -3.14 -0.19
CA ILE A 87 -9.65 -2.99 -1.60
C ILE A 87 -10.63 -2.02 -2.24
N GLY A 88 -10.09 -1.00 -2.90
CA GLY A 88 -10.86 0.01 -3.64
C GLY A 88 -11.50 1.11 -2.80
N SER A 89 -11.98 0.82 -1.59
CA SER A 89 -12.56 1.82 -0.69
C SER A 89 -12.63 1.34 0.77
N ILE A 90 -12.81 2.30 1.68
CA ILE A 90 -13.22 2.11 3.07
C ILE A 90 -14.55 2.85 3.30
N ASP A 91 -15.37 2.36 4.23
CA ASP A 91 -16.70 2.93 4.54
C ASP A 91 -16.66 4.42 4.92
N GLN A 92 -15.59 4.86 5.60
CA GLN A 92 -15.39 6.23 6.05
C GLN A 92 -13.95 6.67 5.78
N PRO A 93 -13.68 7.58 4.82
CA PRO A 93 -12.33 8.04 4.49
C PRO A 93 -11.57 8.65 5.67
N SER A 94 -12.28 9.17 6.68
CA SER A 94 -11.69 9.69 7.92
C SER A 94 -11.02 8.62 8.79
N ARG A 95 -11.22 7.33 8.51
CA ARG A 95 -10.52 6.22 9.16
C ARG A 95 -9.12 6.00 8.59
N LEU A 96 -8.80 6.57 7.43
CA LEU A 96 -7.46 6.46 6.87
C LEU A 96 -6.45 7.26 7.71
N PRO A 97 -5.25 6.71 7.94
CA PRO A 97 -4.17 7.44 8.60
C PRO A 97 -3.88 8.77 7.88
N TRP A 98 -3.49 9.79 8.64
CA TRP A 98 -3.27 11.14 8.12
C TRP A 98 -2.21 11.22 7.00
N VAL A 99 -1.24 10.30 7.00
CA VAL A 99 -0.21 10.20 5.94
C VAL A 99 -0.75 9.65 4.63
N VAL A 100 -1.85 8.91 4.63
CA VAL A 100 -2.53 8.46 3.40
C VAL A 100 -3.33 9.64 2.86
N TRP A 101 -3.23 9.93 1.57
CA TRP A 101 -3.84 11.13 0.99
C TRP A 101 -5.19 10.88 0.31
N SER A 102 -5.47 9.65 -0.09
CA SER A 102 -6.73 9.26 -0.74
C SER A 102 -7.94 9.55 0.13
N ARG A 103 -8.92 10.28 -0.41
CA ARG A 103 -10.22 10.54 0.25
C ARG A 103 -11.42 10.15 -0.64
N GLU A 104 -11.13 9.57 -1.80
CA GLU A 104 -12.11 9.12 -2.78
C GLU A 104 -11.93 7.62 -3.05
N ASN A 105 -12.95 7.01 -3.63
CA ASN A 105 -12.94 5.59 -3.97
C ASN A 105 -12.10 5.35 -5.25
N PHE A 106 -11.42 4.21 -5.30
CA PHE A 106 -10.76 3.76 -6.52
C PHE A 106 -11.79 3.55 -7.65
N ALA A 107 -11.52 4.15 -8.80
CA ALA A 107 -12.28 3.95 -10.03
C ALA A 107 -11.33 3.51 -11.15
N GLY A 108 -11.42 2.25 -11.54
CA GLY A 108 -10.54 1.64 -12.54
C GLY A 108 -10.66 0.12 -12.55
N CYS A 109 -9.70 -0.54 -13.19
CA CYS A 109 -9.64 -2.00 -13.26
C CYS A 109 -8.54 -2.54 -12.34
N ILE A 110 -8.87 -3.55 -11.54
CA ILE A 110 -7.88 -4.37 -10.86
C ILE A 110 -7.93 -5.76 -11.51
N ASN A 111 -6.92 -6.08 -12.31
CA ASN A 111 -6.92 -7.34 -13.05
C ASN A 111 -6.65 -8.57 -12.17
N SER A 112 -5.88 -8.41 -11.10
CA SER A 112 -5.54 -9.51 -10.20
C SER A 112 -5.03 -8.98 -8.88
N ILE A 113 -5.39 -9.63 -7.78
CA ILE A 113 -4.77 -9.42 -6.47
C ILE A 113 -4.24 -10.78 -5.98
N ARG A 114 -2.96 -10.82 -5.61
CA ARG A 114 -2.32 -11.98 -5.00
C ARG A 114 -1.86 -11.60 -3.60
N ILE A 115 -2.24 -12.40 -2.60
CA ILE A 115 -1.85 -12.19 -1.21
C ILE A 115 -1.19 -13.48 -0.70
N ASN A 116 0.00 -13.36 -0.10
CA ASN A 116 0.77 -14.45 0.53
C ASN A 116 0.91 -15.70 -0.36
N ASP A 117 1.22 -15.48 -1.63
CA ASP A 117 1.50 -16.45 -2.70
C ASP A 117 0.44 -17.51 -3.05
N ASP A 118 -0.55 -17.77 -2.20
CA ASP A 118 -1.47 -18.90 -2.36
C ASP A 118 -2.94 -18.50 -2.62
N LYS A 119 -3.27 -17.21 -2.57
CA LYS A 119 -4.64 -16.74 -2.83
C LYS A 119 -4.67 -15.67 -3.89
N PHE A 120 -5.19 -16.04 -5.06
CA PHE A 120 -5.76 -15.09 -5.99
C PHE A 120 -7.12 -14.68 -5.47
N LEU A 121 -7.32 -13.39 -5.24
CA LEU A 121 -8.67 -12.84 -5.14
C LEU A 121 -9.10 -12.58 -6.58
N ASP A 122 -10.17 -13.25 -7.02
CA ASP A 122 -10.89 -12.84 -8.21
C ASP A 122 -11.74 -11.63 -7.82
N PRO A 123 -11.41 -10.41 -8.27
CA PRO A 123 -12.18 -9.23 -7.90
C PRO A 123 -13.58 -9.21 -8.55
N ALA A 124 -13.91 -10.18 -9.41
CA ALA A 124 -15.22 -10.35 -10.03
C ALA A 124 -16.12 -11.40 -9.36
N SER A 125 -15.63 -12.13 -8.34
CA SER A 125 -16.37 -13.19 -7.63
C SER A 125 -17.19 -12.69 -6.45
#